data_AF-A0A0F0GEW1-F1
#
_entry.id   AF-A0A0F0GEW1-F1
#
_cell.length_a   1.000
_cell.length_b   1.000
_cell.length_c   1.000
_cell.angle_alpha   90.00
_cell.angle_beta   90.00
_cell.angle_gamma   90.00
#
_symmetry.space_group_name_H-M   'P 1'
#
loop_
_entity.id
_entity.type
_entity.pdbx_description
1 polymer ?
#
loop_
_entity_poly.entity_id
_entity_poly.type
_entity_poly.pdbx_seq_one_letter_code
_entity_poly.pdbx_strand_id
1 'polypeptide(L)'
;HPALLDAALHAVGIGNLLEANGGGRLPFAWNGVTLHAAGASAVRVRMSPAGSRDTVSLVLADGSGQPVASVESLAMREVSEEQVRAARAGFVDSL
;
A
#
# COMPACT_ATOMS: atom_id res chain seq x y z
N HIS A 1 -8.42 9.48 -5.20
CA HIS A 1 -9.07 8.37 -5.94
C HIS A 1 -8.45 7.05 -5.47
N PRO A 2 -9.22 5.98 -5.18
CA PRO A 2 -8.66 4.71 -4.70
C PRO A 2 -7.59 4.11 -5.62
N ALA A 3 -7.84 4.05 -6.92
CA ALA A 3 -6.85 3.55 -7.89
C ALA A 3 -5.57 4.40 -7.98
N LEU A 4 -5.61 5.69 -7.63
CA LEU A 4 -4.41 6.54 -7.61
C LEU A 4 -3.51 6.17 -6.42
N LEU A 5 -4.12 5.87 -5.27
CA LEU A 5 -3.38 5.38 -4.10
C LEU A 5 -2.82 3.99 -4.38
N ASP A 6 -3.62 3.08 -4.92
CA ASP A 6 -3.20 1.72 -5.29
C ASP A 6 -2.03 1.72 -6.27
N ALA A 7 -2.10 2.53 -7.33
CA ALA A 7 -1.00 2.69 -8.28
C ALA A 7 0.29 3.22 -7.61
N ALA A 8 0.19 4.06 -6.57
CA ALA A 8 1.36 4.48 -5.81
C ALA A 8 1.98 3.30 -5.06
N LEU A 9 1.17 2.41 -4.48
CA LEU A 9 1.64 1.24 -3.72
C LEU A 9 2.38 0.20 -4.57
N HIS A 10 2.19 0.19 -5.90
CA HIS A 10 3.01 -0.65 -6.79
C HIS A 10 4.51 -0.39 -6.66
N ALA A 11 4.91 0.82 -6.24
CA ALA A 11 6.31 1.17 -6.03
C ALA A 11 6.94 0.49 -4.80
N VAL A 12 6.16 -0.10 -3.88
CA VAL A 12 6.69 -0.79 -2.69
C VAL A 12 7.60 -1.98 -3.06
N GLY A 13 7.32 -2.64 -4.19
CA GLY A 13 8.17 -3.72 -4.72
C GLY A 13 9.49 -3.25 -5.35
N ILE A 14 9.70 -1.93 -5.46
CA ILE A 14 10.86 -1.32 -6.11
C ILE A 14 11.80 -0.79 -5.03
N GLY A 15 13.05 -1.25 -5.03
CA GLY A 15 14.11 -0.69 -4.16
C GLY A 15 14.35 -1.39 -2.83
N ASN A 16 13.97 -2.67 -2.70
CA ASN A 16 14.22 -3.49 -1.49
C ASN A 16 13.72 -2.85 -0.18
N LEU A 17 12.67 -2.02 -0.26
CA LEU A 17 12.01 -1.42 0.92
C LEU A 17 11.44 -2.50 1.84
N LEU A 18 11.04 -3.62 1.23
CA LEU A 18 10.65 -4.85 1.89
C LEU A 18 11.56 -5.97 1.40
N GLU A 19 11.73 -7.00 2.22
CA GLU A 19 12.45 -8.18 1.78
C GLU A 19 11.69 -8.97 0.72
N ALA A 20 12.43 -9.41 -0.30
CA ALA A 20 11.91 -10.25 -1.37
C ALA A 20 11.92 -11.72 -0.94
N ASN A 21 10.74 -12.34 -0.96
CA ASN A 21 10.48 -13.70 -0.50
C ASN A 21 9.67 -14.51 -1.51
N GLY A 22 9.53 -14.02 -2.74
CA GLY A 22 8.89 -14.73 -3.87
C GLY A 22 7.37 -14.75 -3.84
N GLY A 23 6.73 -14.37 -2.74
CA GLY A 23 5.28 -14.21 -2.61
C GLY A 23 4.78 -12.80 -2.95
N GLY A 24 3.51 -12.70 -3.37
CA GLY A 24 2.82 -11.42 -3.48
C GLY A 24 2.59 -10.81 -2.09
N ARG A 25 2.66 -9.48 -1.98
CA ARG A 25 2.41 -8.75 -0.74
C ARG A 25 1.25 -7.80 -0.91
N LEU A 26 0.36 -7.76 0.08
CA LEU A 26 -0.80 -6.89 0.10
C LEU A 26 -0.77 -5.94 1.30
N PRO A 27 -1.30 -4.71 1.16
CA PRO A 27 -1.63 -3.83 2.29
C PRO A 27 -2.51 -4.56 3.30
N PHE A 28 -2.13 -4.56 4.58
CA PHE A 28 -2.88 -5.24 5.64
C PHE A 28 -3.38 -4.30 6.73
N ALA A 29 -2.52 -3.43 7.26
CA ALA A 29 -2.89 -2.51 8.34
C ALA A 29 -2.31 -1.12 8.11
N TRP A 30 -3.14 -0.10 8.28
CA TRP A 30 -2.79 1.30 8.10
C TRP A 30 -2.85 2.01 9.45
N ASN A 31 -1.80 2.75 9.82
CA ASN A 31 -1.75 3.54 11.05
C ASN A 31 -1.31 4.98 10.75
N GLY A 32 -1.86 5.93 11.49
CA GLY A 32 -1.51 7.35 11.35
C GLY A 32 -1.82 7.91 9.96
N VAL A 33 -2.96 7.53 9.36
CA VAL A 33 -3.38 8.06 8.06
C VAL A 33 -3.96 9.45 8.22
N THR A 34 -3.42 10.43 7.50
CA THR A 34 -3.97 11.78 7.42
C THR A 34 -4.20 12.18 5.96
N LEU A 35 -5.39 12.68 5.65
CA LEU A 35 -5.70 13.30 4.36
C LEU A 35 -5.62 14.82 4.51
N HIS A 36 -4.76 15.46 3.72
CA HIS A 36 -4.56 16.92 3.74
C HIS A 36 -5.38 17.63 2.67
N ALA A 37 -5.54 17.01 1.50
CA ALA A 37 -6.30 17.55 0.38
C ALA A 37 -6.98 16.43 -0.43
N ALA A 38 -8.10 16.77 -1.09
CA ALA A 38 -8.82 15.87 -1.98
C ALA A 38 -8.81 16.40 -3.42
N GLY A 39 -9.16 15.54 -4.39
CA GLY A 39 -9.29 15.93 -5.80
C GLY A 39 -8.00 15.92 -6.62
N ALA A 40 -6.85 15.55 -6.03
CA ALA A 40 -5.63 15.35 -6.80
C ALA A 40 -5.82 14.24 -7.86
N SER A 41 -5.53 14.56 -9.12
CA SER A 41 -5.56 13.62 -10.26
C SER A 41 -4.23 12.88 -10.47
N ALA A 42 -3.15 13.41 -9.88
CA ALA A 42 -1.81 12.81 -9.88
C ALA A 42 -1.10 13.12 -8.56
N VAL A 43 -0.19 12.24 -8.14
CA VAL A 43 0.61 12.42 -6.93
C VAL A 43 2.08 12.06 -7.16
N ARG A 44 2.97 12.69 -6.40
CA ARG A 44 4.33 12.25 -6.13
C ARG A 44 4.32 11.57 -4.77
N VAL A 45 4.93 10.39 -4.69
CA VAL A 45 5.02 9.60 -3.45
C VAL A 45 6.46 9.46 -3.01
N ARG A 46 6.70 9.68 -1.72
CA ARG A 46 7.92 9.27 -1.03
C ARG A 46 7.59 8.11 -0.12
N MET A 47 8.37 7.04 -0.23
CA MET A 47 8.27 5.85 0.59
C MET A 47 9.54 5.68 1.42
N SER A 48 9.42 5.18 2.64
CA SER A 48 10.57 4.88 3.50
C SER A 48 10.24 3.73 4.45
N PRO A 49 11.21 2.90 4.87
CA PRO A 49 10.97 1.89 5.91
C PRO A 49 10.38 2.50 7.19
N ALA A 50 9.45 1.81 7.85
CA ALA A 50 8.73 2.31 9.03
C ALA A 50 8.88 1.38 10.25
N GLY A 51 10.13 1.13 10.66
CA GLY A 51 10.46 0.40 11.88
C GLY A 51 10.52 -1.12 11.71
N SER A 52 9.41 -1.76 11.37
CA SER A 52 9.39 -3.23 11.17
C SER A 52 9.76 -3.62 9.73
N ARG A 53 10.18 -4.88 9.56
CA ARG A 53 10.67 -5.44 8.28
C ARG A 53 9.66 -5.34 7.14
N ASP A 54 8.37 -5.38 7.46
CA ASP A 54 7.28 -5.42 6.49
C ASP A 54 6.41 -4.15 6.51
N THR A 55 6.97 -3.03 6.98
CA THR A 55 6.24 -1.76 7.11
C THR A 55 6.93 -0.61 6.39
N VAL A 56 6.12 0.20 5.70
CA VAL A 56 6.57 1.42 5.03
C VAL A 56 5.75 2.63 5.49
N SER A 57 6.37 3.82 5.47
CA SER A 57 5.70 5.10 5.63
C SER A 57 5.52 5.76 4.27
N LEU A 58 4.45 6.54 4.12
CA LEU A 58 4.09 7.21 2.86
C LEU A 58 3.89 8.71 3.08
N VAL A 59 4.45 9.52 2.18
CA VAL A 59 4.11 10.94 2.06
C VAL A 59 3.73 11.21 0.60
N LEU A 60 2.53 11.73 0.38
CA LEU A 60 1.96 12.03 -0.93
C LEU A 60 1.81 13.53 -1.09
N ALA A 61 2.28 14.05 -2.22
CA ALA A 61 2.08 15.44 -2.64
C ALA A 61 1.52 15.50 -4.05
N ASP A 62 0.86 16.59 -4.43
CA ASP A 62 0.41 16.79 -5.82
C ASP A 62 1.56 17.23 -6.75
N GLY A 63 1.23 17.54 -8.01
CA GLY A 63 2.22 18.00 -9.00
C GLY A 63 2.90 19.33 -8.67
N SER A 64 2.28 20.15 -7.80
CA SER A 64 2.82 21.42 -7.31
C SER A 64 3.60 21.28 -6.00
N GLY A 65 3.61 20.09 -5.39
CA GLY A 65 4.27 19.80 -4.13
C GLY A 65 3.41 20.04 -2.89
N GLN A 66 2.11 20.34 -3.04
CA GLN A 66 1.21 20.50 -1.89
C GLN A 66 0.89 19.12 -1.27
N PRO A 67 0.88 19.01 0.07
CA PRO A 67 0.55 17.74 0.74
C PRO A 67 -0.85 17.25 0.37
N VAL A 68 -0.95 15.96 0.01
CA VAL A 68 -2.22 15.29 -0.30
C VAL A 68 -2.58 14.33 0.84
N ALA A 69 -1.65 13.46 1.24
CA ALA A 69 -1.88 12.51 2.32
C ALA A 69 -0.54 12.08 2.97
N SER A 70 -0.62 11.60 4.20
CA SER A 70 0.48 10.94 4.89
C SER A 70 0.00 9.66 5.58
N VAL A 71 0.90 8.69 5.70
CA VAL A 71 0.68 7.42 6.40
C VAL A 71 1.92 7.14 7.23
N GLU A 72 1.74 7.10 8.54
CA GLU A 72 2.83 6.82 9.48
C GLU A 72 3.38 5.41 9.29
N SER A 73 2.50 4.41 9.22
CA SER A 73 2.89 3.05 8.87
C SER A 73 1.81 2.29 8.09
N LEU A 74 2.26 1.61 7.05
CA LEU A 74 1.50 0.63 6.29
C LEU A 74 2.21 -0.72 6.45
N ALA A 75 1.57 -1.65 7.15
CA ALA A 75 2.01 -3.03 7.26
C ALA A 75 1.57 -3.83 6.04
N MET A 76 2.53 -4.55 5.46
CA MET A 76 2.38 -5.40 4.30
C MET A 76 2.44 -6.86 4.74
N ARG A 77 1.56 -7.70 4.20
CA ARG A 77 1.58 -9.14 4.49
C ARG A 77 1.75 -9.93 3.22
N GLU A 78 2.54 -10.99 3.33
CA GLU A 78 2.59 -12.00 2.28
C GLU A 78 1.24 -12.69 2.15
N VAL A 79 0.90 -13.01 0.90
CA VAL A 79 -0.22 -13.85 0.56
C VAL A 79 0.26 -14.89 -0.45
N SER A 80 -0.06 -16.15 -0.19
CA SER A 80 0.19 -17.23 -1.15
C SER A 80 -0.95 -17.31 -2.15
N GLU A 81 -0.67 -17.84 -3.35
CA GLU A 81 -1.73 -18.08 -4.33
C GLU A 81 -2.82 -19.02 -3.79
N GLU A 82 -2.45 -19.96 -2.92
CA GLU A 82 -3.40 -20.89 -2.29
C GLU A 82 -4.36 -20.16 -1.36
N GLN A 83 -3.86 -19.21 -0.56
CA GLN A 83 -4.71 -18.36 0.28
C GLN A 83 -5.69 -17.53 -0.56
N VAL A 84 -5.25 -17.02 -1.71
CA VAL A 84 -6.12 -16.29 -2.66
C VAL A 84 -7.17 -17.22 -3.26
N ARG A 85 -6.77 -18.43 -3.71
CA ARG A 85 -7.69 -19.42 -4.27
C ARG A 85 -8.74 -19.87 -3.24
N ALA A 86 -8.31 -20.17 -2.01
CA ALA A 86 -9.21 -20.54 -0.92
C ALA A 86 -10.22 -19.44 -0.56
N ALA A 87 -9.78 -18.17 -0.51
CA ALA A 87 -10.67 -17.04 -0.27
C ALA A 87 -11.75 -16.91 -1.36
N ARG A 88 -11.39 -17.16 -2.63
CA ARG A 88 -12.34 -17.16 -3.75
C ARG A 88 -13.36 -18.30 -3.65
N ALA A 89 -12.92 -19.50 -3.25
CA ALA A 89 -13.81 -20.65 -3.10
C ALA A 89 -14.84 -20.47 -1.98
N GLY A 90 -14.43 -19.94 -0.82
CA GLY A 90 -15.35 -19.66 0.29
C GLY A 90 -16.41 -18.60 -0.03
N PHE A 91 -16.12 -17.67 -0.95
CA PHE A 91 -17.10 -16.69 -1.44
C PHE A 91 -18.16 -17.33 -2.35
N VAL A 92 -17.80 -18.39 -3.09
CA VAL A 92 -18.72 -19.12 -3.98
C VAL A 92 -19.62 -20.07 -3.19
N ASP A 93 -19.12 -20.70 -2.12
CA ASP A 93 -19.93 -21.56 -1.24
C ASP A 93 -20.92 -20.79 -0.34
N SER A 94 -20.84 -19.44 -0.30
CA SER A 94 -21.70 -18.58 0.52
C SER A 94 -22.88 -17.96 -0.26
N LEU A 95 -23.13 -18.39 -1.50
CA LEU A 95 -24.23 -17.94 -2.37
C LEU A 95 -25.26 -19.06 -2.60
#